data_AF-A0A7W1PQD4-F1
#
_entry.id   AF-A0A7W1PQD4-F1
#
_cell.length_a   1.000
_cell.length_b   1.000
_cell.length_c   1.000
_cell.angle_alpha   90.00
_cell.angle_beta   90.00
_cell.angle_gamma   90.00
#
_symmetry.space_group_name_H-M   'P 1'
#
loop_
_entity.id
_entity.type
_entity.pdbx_description
1 polymer ?
#
loop_
_entity_poly.entity_id
_entity_poly.type
_entity_poly.pdbx_seq_one_letter_code
_entity_poly.pdbx_strand_id
1 'polypeptide(L)' 'MTATVVHVASGREWRGGQRQVWLLARALRQAGLADQVAVTGGGTELASRLEHDGIRVHQARWTVGL' A
#
# COMPACT_ATOMS: atom_id res chain seq x y z
N MET A 1 11.78 -14.69 -8.42
CA MET A 1 12.46 -13.79 -7.44
C MET A 1 11.73 -13.91 -6.12
N THR A 2 12.44 -14.16 -5.03
CA THR A 2 11.87 -14.16 -3.67
C THR A 2 12.26 -12.86 -2.99
N ALA A 3 11.35 -11.90 -2.96
CA ALA A 3 11.53 -10.63 -2.27
C ALA A 3 10.24 -10.30 -1.53
N THR A 4 10.37 -9.82 -0.30
CA THR A 4 9.27 -9.26 0.48
C THR A 4 9.27 -7.75 0.28
N VAL A 5 8.13 -7.19 -0.11
CA VAL A 5 8.00 -5.74 -0.37
C VAL A 5 7.10 -5.10 0.66
N VAL A 6 7.60 -4.04 1.29
CA VAL A 6 6.81 -3.17 2.17
C VAL A 6 6.59 -1.83 1.48
N HIS A 7 5.33 -1.50 1.21
CA HIS A 7 4.93 -0.17 0.75
C HIS A 7 4.53 0.68 1.95
N VAL A 8 4.88 1.97 1.96
CA VAL A 8 4.51 2.87 3.06
C VAL A 8 3.89 4.14 2.51
N ALA A 9 2.74 4.53 3.07
CA ALA A 9 2.10 5.81 2.79
C ALA A 9 1.37 6.33 4.03
N SER A 10 1.87 7.43 4.60
CA SER A 10 1.30 8.07 5.79
C SER A 10 0.17 9.06 5.51
N GLY A 11 0.06 9.52 4.26
CA GLY A 11 -0.97 10.50 3.88
C GLY A 11 -2.37 9.89 3.91
N ARG A 12 -3.32 10.66 4.47
CA ARG A 12 -4.73 10.27 4.65
C ARG A 12 -5.62 10.58 3.45
N GLU A 13 -5.12 11.38 2.52
CA GLU A 13 -5.85 11.82 1.33
C GLU A 13 -5.34 11.13 0.07
N TRP A 14 -6.23 10.95 -0.89
CA TRP A 14 -5.87 10.40 -2.20
C TRP A 14 -5.17 11.47 -3.05
N ARG A 15 -3.84 11.36 -3.16
CA ARG A 15 -3.00 12.24 -3.97
C ARG A 15 -2.01 11.42 -4.81
N GLY A 16 -1.12 12.12 -5.52
CA GLY A 16 -0.13 11.50 -6.40
C GLY A 16 0.71 10.40 -5.74
N GLY A 17 1.15 10.61 -4.49
CA GLY A 17 1.97 9.62 -3.76
C GLY A 17 1.22 8.32 -3.46
N GLN A 18 -0.03 8.41 -3.01
CA GLN A 18 -0.89 7.25 -2.79
C GLN A 18 -1.17 6.52 -4.09
N ARG A 19 -1.45 7.26 -5.17
CA ARG A 19 -1.64 6.69 -6.51
C ARG A 19 -0.40 5.94 -7.00
N GLN A 20 0.80 6.45 -6.74
CA GLN A 20 2.05 5.78 -7.09
C GLN A 20 2.24 4.48 -6.31
N VAL A 21 2.00 4.48 -5.00
CA VAL A 21 2.06 3.26 -4.16
C VAL A 21 1.10 2.20 -4.68
N TRP A 22 -0.15 2.59 -4.97
CA TRP A 22 -1.15 1.69 -5.51
C TRP A 22 -0.73 1.08 -6.86
N LEU A 23 -0.29 1.91 -7.81
CA LEU A 23 0.14 1.43 -9.12
C LEU A 23 1.34 0.49 -9.05
N LEU A 24 2.32 0.80 -8.20
CA LEU A 24 3.51 -0.03 -8.02
C LEU A 24 3.15 -1.39 -7.43
N ALA A 25 2.39 -1.42 -6.32
CA ALA A 25 2.00 -2.66 -5.66
C ALA A 25 1.20 -3.58 -6.59
N ARG A 26 0.29 -2.99 -7.38
CA ARG A 26 -0.49 -3.71 -8.41
C ARG A 26 0.40 -4.28 -9.51
N ALA A 27 1.33 -3.48 -10.04
CA ALA A 27 2.26 -3.94 -11.09
C ALA A 27 3.16 -5.08 -10.59
N LEU A 28 3.69 -4.98 -9.37
CA LEU A 28 4.51 -6.03 -8.75
C LEU A 28 3.73 -7.33 -8.56
N ARG A 29 2.46 -7.23 -8.14
CA ARG A 29 1.57 -8.40 -8.02
C ARG A 29 1.36 -9.07 -9.37
N GLN A 30 1.09 -8.29 -10.41
CA GLN A 30 0.93 -8.79 -11.78
C GLN A 30 2.21 -9.45 -12.31
N ALA A 31 3.38 -8.99 -11.87
CA ALA A 31 4.68 -9.58 -12.19
C ALA A 31 5.01 -10.84 -11.35
N GLY A 32 4.10 -11.30 -10.48
CA GLY A 32 4.27 -12.51 -9.66
C GLY A 32 4.93 -12.29 -8.31
N LEU A 33 5.20 -11.05 -7.89
CA LEU A 33 5.60 -10.77 -6.51
C LEU A 33 4.36 -10.71 -5.61
N ALA A 34 3.97 -11.86 -5.07
CA ALA A 34 2.79 -11.96 -4.20
C ALA A 34 3.08 -11.55 -2.74
N ASP A 35 4.32 -11.65 -2.28
CA ASP A 35 4.68 -11.32 -0.90
C ASP A 35 4.89 -9.81 -0.71
N GLN A 36 3.76 -9.11 -0.58
CA GLN A 36 3.73 -7.67 -0.37
C GLN A 36 2.82 -7.32 0.79
N VAL A 37 3.16 -6.25 1.51
CA VAL A 37 2.30 -5.58 2.48
C VAL A 37 2.40 -4.08 2.30
N ALA A 38 1.27 -3.39 2.42
CA ALA A 38 1.22 -1.94 2.42
C ALA A 38 0.85 -1.43 3.82
N VAL A 39 1.70 -0.58 4.38
CA VAL A 39 1.46 0.09 5.66
C VAL A 39 0.88 1.47 5.38
N THR A 40 -0.40 1.66 5.71
CA THR A 40 -1.09 2.94 5.48
C THR A 40 -2.19 3.20 6.50
N GLY A 41 -2.79 4.38 6.47
CA GLY A 41 -3.91 4.72 7.36
C GLY A 41 -5.13 3.87 7.05
N GLY A 42 -5.79 3.34 8.09
CA GLY A 42 -7.06 2.64 7.96
C GLY A 42 -8.18 3.54 7.44
N GLY A 43 -9.14 2.96 6.70
CA GLY A 43 -10.28 3.69 6.14
C GLY A 43 -9.94 4.71 5.04
N THR A 44 -8.71 4.69 4.53
CA THR A 44 -8.29 5.57 3.43
C THR A 44 -8.63 4.96 2.06
N GLU A 45 -8.77 5.81 1.05
CA GLU A 45 -8.95 5.39 -0.34
C GLU A 45 -7.81 4.46 -0.82
N LEU A 46 -6.59 4.71 -0.36
CA LEU A 46 -5.45 3.84 -0.68
C LEU A 46 -5.64 2.44 -0.09
N ALA A 47 -6.02 2.32 1.18
CA ALA A 47 -6.28 1.03 1.81
C ALA A 47 -7.35 0.23 1.04
N SER A 48 -8.48 0.87 0.74
CA SER A 48 -9.58 0.26 -0.01
C SER A 48 -9.14 -0.29 -1.37
N ARG A 49 -8.38 0.49 -2.15
CA ARG A 49 -7.89 0.07 -3.47
C ARG A 49 -6.88 -1.07 -3.41
N LEU A 50 -5.97 -1.04 -2.43
CA LEU A 50 -4.98 -2.10 -2.24
C LEU A 50 -5.67 -3.41 -1.86
N GLU A 51 -6.62 -3.37 -0.93
CA GLU A 51 -7.41 -4.53 -0.52
C GLU A 51 -8.23 -5.09 -1.69
N HIS A 52 -8.85 -4.22 -2.50
CA HIS A 52 -9.56 -4.61 -3.72
C HIS A 52 -8.66 -5.34 -4.72
N ASP A 53 -7.42 -4.89 -4.88
CA ASP A 53 -6.42 -5.55 -5.73
C ASP A 53 -5.74 -6.77 -5.04
N GLY A 54 -6.23 -7.17 -3.86
CA GLY A 54 -5.77 -8.32 -3.10
C GLY A 54 -4.42 -8.14 -2.42
N ILE A 55 -3.92 -6.92 -2.29
CA ILE A 55 -2.67 -6.59 -1.61
C ILE A 55 -2.95 -6.46 -0.12
N ARG A 56 -2.12 -7.11 0.72
CA ARG A 56 -2.28 -7.06 2.18
C ARG A 56 -2.06 -5.63 2.69
N VAL A 57 -2.98 -5.13 3.50
CA VAL A 57 -2.84 -3.84 4.17
C VAL A 57 -2.60 -4.05 5.66
N HIS A 58 -1.57 -3.39 6.19
CA HIS A 58 -1.35 -3.23 7.61
C HIS A 58 -1.70 -1.79 7.99
N GLN A 59 -2.74 -1.63 8.83
CA GLN A 59 -3.20 -0.30 9.21
C GLN A 59 -2.29 0.28 10.29
N ALA A 60 -1.73 1.47 10.02
CA ALA A 60 -0.92 2.22 10.96
C ALA A 60 -1.64 3.50 11.40
N ARG A 61 -1.50 3.84 12.69
CA ARG A 61 -1.95 5.12 13.22
C ARG A 61 -0.82 6.13 13.07
N TRP A 62 -0.82 6.85 11.96
CA TRP A 62 0.17 7.89 11.67
C TRP A 62 0.01 9.08 12.63
N THR A 63 1.09 9.40 13.33
CA THR A 63 1.25 10.61 14.16
C THR A 63 2.50 11.35 13.71
N VAL A 64 2.64 12.63 14.06
CA VAL A 64 3.91 13.34 13.82
C VAL A 64 5.04 12.57 14.52
N GLY A 65 6.07 12.19 13.76
CA GLY A 65 7.21 11.40 14.28
C GLY A 65 7.02 9.88 14.24
N LEU A 66 6.00 9.37 13.54
CA LEU A 66 5.78 7.95 13.28
C LEU A 66 5.57 7.71 11.78
#